data_AF-A0A3B9M117-F1
#
_entry.id   AF-A0A3B9M117-F1
#
_cell.length_a   1.000
_cell.length_b   1.000
_cell.length_c   1.000
_cell.angle_alpha   90.00
_cell.angle_beta   90.00
_cell.angle_gamma   90.00
#
_symmetry.space_group_name_H-M   'P 1'
#
loop_
_entity.id
_entity.type
_entity.pdbx_description
1 polymer ?
#
loop_
_entity_poly.entity_id
_entity_poly.type
_entity_poly.pdbx_seq_one_letter_code
_entity_poly.pdbx_strand_id
1 'polypeptide(L)' 'MREITYRQALNEALAEELERDPNVFLMGEEVAEYNGAYKVSQGLLER' A
#
# COMPACT_ATOMS: atom_id res chain seq x y z
N MET A 1 16.72 13.30 -4.09
CA MET A 1 15.88 12.13 -3.74
C MET A 1 15.50 12.26 -2.29
N ARG A 2 14.25 11.94 -1.94
CA ARG A 2 13.82 11.86 -0.53
C ARG A 2 14.30 10.54 0.06
N GLU A 3 14.84 10.57 1.27
CA GLU A 3 15.22 9.35 2.00
C GLU A 3 13.98 8.76 2.69
N ILE A 4 13.67 7.50 2.35
CA ILE A 4 12.53 6.75 2.88
C ILE A 4 12.91 5.29 3.06
N THR A 5 12.19 4.61 3.94
CA THR A 5 12.31 3.16 4.09
C THR A 5 11.77 2.43 2.87
N TYR A 6 12.25 1.21 2.61
CA TYR A 6 11.68 0.34 1.58
C TYR A 6 10.18 0.11 1.74
N ARG A 7 9.71 -0.01 3.00
CA ARG A 7 8.28 -0.15 3.32
C ARG A 7 7.46 1.04 2.83
N GLN A 8 7.96 2.25 3.03
CA GLN A 8 7.31 3.48 2.55
C GLN A 8 7.32 3.55 1.03
N ALA A 9 8.44 3.20 0.39
CA ALA A 9 8.51 3.19 -1.07
C ALA A 9 7.47 2.24 -1.71
N LEU A 10 7.29 1.04 -1.13
CA LEU A 10 6.26 0.10 -1.58
C LEU A 10 4.84 0.61 -1.31
N ASN A 11 4.58 1.17 -0.12
CA ASN A 11 3.27 1.73 0.23
C ASN A 11 2.87 2.87 -0.73
N GLU A 12 3.80 3.76 -1.03
CA GLU A 12 3.56 4.90 -1.93
C GLU A 12 3.30 4.45 -3.36
N ALA A 13 4.09 3.50 -3.89
CA ALA A 13 3.86 2.94 -5.21
C ALA A 13 2.48 2.25 -5.32
N LEU A 14 2.07 1.52 -4.27
CA LEU A 14 0.74 0.91 -4.22
C LEU A 14 -0.37 1.96 -4.17
N ALA A 15 -0.21 3.00 -3.33
CA ALA A 15 -1.19 4.07 -3.22
C ALA A 15 -1.39 4.81 -4.56
N GLU A 16 -0.29 5.16 -5.24
CA GLU A 16 -0.33 5.85 -6.53
C GLU A 16 -1.08 5.03 -7.59
N GLU A 17 -0.81 3.73 -7.72
CA GLU A 17 -1.47 2.91 -8.74
C GLU A 17 -2.91 2.53 -8.38
N LEU A 18 -3.23 2.35 -7.09
CA LEU A 18 -4.61 2.14 -6.63
C LEU A 18 -5.49 3.37 -6.90
N GLU A 19 -4.95 4.59 -6.74
CA GLU A 19 -5.66 5.83 -7.05
C GLU A 19 -5.74 6.10 -8.57
N ARG A 20 -4.73 5.69 -9.33
CA ARG A 20 -4.61 5.98 -10.77
C ARG A 20 -5.47 5.08 -11.65
N ASP A 21 -5.58 3.78 -11.35
CA ASP A 21 -6.28 2.80 -12.20
C ASP A 21 -7.32 1.99 -11.39
N PRO A 22 -8.63 2.14 -11.68
CA PRO A 22 -9.69 1.44 -10.94
C PRO A 22 -9.69 -0.09 -11.15
N ASN A 23 -8.86 -0.63 -12.07
CA ASN A 23 -8.68 -2.07 -12.24
C ASN A 23 -7.60 -2.65 -11.33
N VAL A 24 -6.80 -1.81 -10.67
CA VAL A 24 -5.80 -2.25 -9.70
C VAL A 24 -6.48 -2.48 -8.36
N PHE A 25 -6.24 -3.64 -7.77
CA PHE A 25 -6.70 -3.96 -6.43
C PHE A 25 -5.62 -4.76 -5.70
N LEU A 26 -5.60 -4.64 -4.38
CA LEU A 26 -4.68 -5.39 -3.52
C LEU A 26 -5.44 -6.55 -2.85
N MET A 27 -4.87 -7.75 -2.91
CA MET A 27 -5.43 -8.94 -2.27
C MET A 27 -4.34 -9.76 -1.60
N GLY A 28 -4.67 -10.43 -0.50
CA GLY A 28 -3.76 -11.27 0.26
C GLY A 28 -4.22 -11.44 1.71
N GLU A 29 -3.48 -12.25 2.47
CA GLU A 29 -3.75 -12.42 3.90
C GLU A 29 -3.48 -11.11 4.63
N GLU A 30 -4.46 -10.66 5.43
CA GLU A 30 -4.30 -9.55 6.39
C GLU A 30 -3.93 -8.19 5.76
N VAL A 31 -3.97 -8.04 4.43
CA VAL A 31 -3.52 -6.82 3.73
C VAL A 31 -4.41 -5.61 3.96
N ALA A 32 -5.67 -5.78 4.35
CA ALA A 32 -6.63 -4.70 4.56
C ALA A 32 -6.61 -4.22 6.03
N GLU A 33 -7.56 -4.68 6.84
CA GLU A 33 -7.75 -4.28 8.26
C GLU A 33 -6.48 -4.38 9.13
N TYR A 34 -5.60 -5.36 8.84
CA TYR A 34 -4.37 -5.57 9.61
C TYR A 34 -3.15 -4.88 9.01
N ASN A 35 -3.30 -4.18 7.88
CA ASN A 35 -2.26 -3.45 7.17
C ASN A 35 -1.08 -4.34 6.72
N GLY A 36 -1.28 -5.66 6.65
CA GLY A 36 -0.27 -6.66 6.37
C GLY A 36 0.77 -6.85 7.49
N ALA A 37 1.47 -7.99 7.46
CA ALA A 37 2.48 -8.37 8.45
C ALA A 37 3.62 -7.33 8.61
N TYR A 38 4.03 -6.72 7.50
CA TYR A 38 5.10 -5.73 7.46
C TYR A 38 4.62 -4.27 7.39
N LYS A 39 3.31 -4.00 7.55
CA LYS A 39 2.75 -2.64 7.46
C LYS A 39 3.02 -1.93 6.13
N VAL A 40 3.04 -2.69 5.03
CA VAL A 40 3.22 -2.19 3.66
C VAL A 40 1.92 -1.61 3.11
N SER A 41 0.77 -2.18 3.44
CA SER A 41 -0.54 -1.69 3.01
C SER A 41 -1.17 -0.73 4.02
N GLN A 42 -0.35 -0.14 4.90
CA GLN A 42 -0.82 0.75 5.95
C GLN A 42 -1.59 1.93 5.38
N GLY A 43 -2.85 2.07 5.79
CA GLY A 43 -3.71 3.19 5.39
C GLY A 43 -4.23 3.12 3.95
N LEU A 44 -4.08 1.98 3.25
CA LEU A 44 -4.57 1.83 1.87
C LEU A 44 -6.06 1.46 1.80
N LEU A 45 -6.64 0.92 2.88
CA LEU A 45 -8.06 0.54 2.91
C LEU A 45 -8.97 1.77 3.11
N GLU A 46 -8.50 2.75 3.87
CA GLU A 46 -9.25 3.94 4.26
C GLU A 46 -9.16 5.10 3.26
N ARG A 47 -8.35 4.95 2.22
CA ARG A 47 -8.11 5.97 1.19
C ARG A 47 -9.26 6.07 0.19
#